data_AF-A0A0E2HHP1-F1
#
_entry.id   AF-A0A0E2HHP1-F1
#
_cell.length_a   1.000
_cell.length_b   1.000
_cell.length_c   1.000
_cell.angle_alpha   90.00
_cell.angle_beta   90.00
_cell.angle_gamma   90.00
#
_symmetry.space_group_name_H-M   'P 1'
#
loop_
_entity.id
_entity.type
_entity.pdbx_description
1 polymer ?
#
loop_
_entity_poly.entity_id
_entity_poly.type
_entity_poly.pdbx_seq_one_letter_code
_entity_poly.pdbx_strand_id
1 'polypeptide(L)'
;MFLLFPFIRKMNQNANQYMAEESIGKLMLRFSIPCIMSLLVSALYNIVDQIFIGRGVGFLGNGATNVVFPVTIIALSLSLLVGDGCAAYLSICQGRKDGEHAHRSVGNAVAFIVASGIVLTLLYAFFRDSILWGFGATWRRVKLIFRILRPCGGYSLLWSGSAVHGNGIQKIKTPGGWGSGAVHIRAHQPIDILSRRAAVRALRKICLKQFGQQAVPLRWARIFLAFHCQGNIVQLFQQHRSIWKGRNVWMETERNQHRNQDGRIEGMRDQDSAAKRMEDGRLYFPGDEDILKEQMACMELLYDYNATRPKESARRAGLLEQMFGSIGRDCYIEPPLHSNWGGRHVYMGDFVYANFNLTLVDDGEIYIGSHCMIGPNVTIATAGHPVEPELRRKGIQFNMPVRIGENVWIGAGAVVVPGVTIGDNSVIGAGSVVTRDIPANVVAVGNPCRILREIGERDRMYYYKDRKIDM
;
A
#
# COMPACT_ATOMS: atom_id res chain seq x y z
N MET A 1 -1.17 -8.57 -11.73
CA MET A 1 -2.61 -8.90 -11.95
C MET A 1 -3.21 -8.00 -13.04
N PHE A 2 -2.63 -7.94 -14.25
CA PHE A 2 -3.13 -7.07 -15.33
C PHE A 2 -2.96 -7.66 -16.76
N LEU A 3 -2.65 -8.95 -16.89
CA LEU A 3 -2.50 -9.62 -18.19
C LEU A 3 -3.67 -10.56 -18.56
N LEU A 4 -4.81 -10.48 -17.87
CA LEU A 4 -5.95 -11.38 -18.10
C LEU A 4 -7.24 -10.70 -18.59
N PHE A 5 -7.24 -9.37 -18.76
CA PHE A 5 -8.45 -8.63 -19.12
C PHE A 5 -9.04 -8.91 -20.51
N PRO A 6 -8.28 -9.31 -21.55
CA PRO A 6 -8.88 -9.69 -22.83
C PRO A 6 -9.62 -11.05 -22.80
N PHE A 7 -9.38 -11.89 -21.79
CA PHE A 7 -9.98 -13.24 -21.72
C PHE A 7 -11.38 -13.26 -21.09
N ILE A 8 -11.81 -12.17 -20.44
CA ILE A 8 -13.06 -12.14 -19.66
C ILE A 8 -14.28 -11.77 -20.53
N ARG A 9 -14.09 -11.26 -21.75
CA ARG A 9 -15.20 -10.85 -22.63
C ARG A 9 -15.80 -11.97 -23.48
N LYS A 10 -15.38 -13.23 -23.26
CA LYS A 10 -15.95 -14.43 -23.91
C LYS A 10 -16.21 -15.56 -22.92
N MET A 11 -16.67 -15.26 -21.71
CA MET A 11 -17.30 -16.29 -20.88
C MET A 11 -18.72 -16.50 -21.38
N ASN A 12 -18.86 -17.54 -22.20
CA ASN A 12 -20.11 -18.18 -22.58
C ASN A 12 -21.07 -18.26 -21.38
N GLN A 13 -22.36 -18.08 -21.65
CA GLN A 13 -23.46 -18.36 -20.71
C GLN A 13 -23.49 -19.82 -20.18
N ASN A 14 -22.58 -20.68 -20.66
CA ASN A 14 -22.43 -22.09 -20.28
C ASN A 14 -21.31 -22.36 -19.27
N ALA A 15 -20.63 -21.33 -18.73
CA ALA A 15 -19.47 -21.53 -17.84
C ALA A 15 -19.80 -22.28 -16.53
N ASN A 16 -21.06 -22.40 -16.13
CA ASN A 16 -21.46 -23.13 -14.91
C ASN A 16 -22.19 -24.45 -15.16
N GLN A 17 -22.44 -24.86 -16.42
CA GLN A 17 -23.16 -26.12 -16.72
C GLN A 17 -22.43 -27.35 -16.20
N TYR A 18 -21.10 -27.36 -16.25
CA TYR A 18 -20.30 -28.48 -15.74
C TYR A 18 -20.47 -28.72 -14.23
N MET A 19 -20.83 -27.69 -13.44
CA MET A 19 -21.11 -27.86 -12.00
C MET A 19 -22.44 -28.59 -11.76
N ALA A 20 -23.35 -28.59 -12.72
CA ALA A 20 -24.63 -29.30 -12.65
C ALA A 20 -24.52 -30.73 -13.21
N GLU A 21 -23.56 -31.00 -14.10
CA GLU A 21 -23.47 -32.25 -14.88
C GLU A 21 -22.33 -33.18 -14.44
N GLU A 22 -21.23 -32.65 -13.87
CA GLU A 22 -20.11 -33.49 -13.42
C GLU A 22 -20.41 -34.25 -12.11
N SER A 23 -19.76 -35.40 -11.94
CA SER A 23 -19.86 -36.14 -10.69
C SER A 23 -19.20 -35.38 -9.53
N ILE A 24 -19.85 -35.39 -8.36
CA ILE A 24 -19.42 -34.68 -7.15
C ILE A 24 -17.95 -34.98 -6.81
N GLY A 25 -17.50 -36.23 -6.98
CA GLY A 25 -16.11 -36.61 -6.71
C GLY A 25 -15.09 -35.90 -7.61
N LYS A 26 -15.40 -35.71 -8.91
CA LYS A 26 -14.53 -34.98 -9.85
C LYS A 26 -14.49 -33.49 -9.54
N LEU A 27 -15.65 -32.91 -9.24
CA LEU A 27 -15.77 -31.51 -8.80
C LEU A 27 -14.98 -31.26 -7.51
N MET A 28 -15.12 -32.14 -6.52
CA MET A 28 -14.38 -32.06 -5.27
C MET A 28 -12.87 -32.10 -5.50
N LEU A 29 -12.36 -33.04 -6.29
CA LEU A 29 -10.92 -33.12 -6.63
C LEU A 29 -10.44 -31.86 -7.37
N ARG A 30 -11.21 -31.40 -8.36
CA ARG A 30 -10.86 -30.25 -9.21
C ARG A 30 -10.73 -28.94 -8.42
N PHE A 31 -11.57 -28.73 -7.41
CA PHE A 31 -11.55 -27.51 -6.58
C PHE A 31 -10.70 -27.64 -5.31
N SER A 32 -10.64 -28.84 -4.72
CA SER A 32 -9.86 -29.05 -3.49
C SER A 32 -8.35 -29.05 -3.75
N ILE A 33 -7.87 -29.59 -4.87
CA ILE A 33 -6.42 -29.67 -5.16
C ILE A 33 -5.78 -28.26 -5.21
N PRO A 34 -6.28 -27.28 -5.98
CA PRO A 34 -5.72 -25.93 -5.98
C PRO A 34 -5.80 -25.23 -4.61
N CYS A 35 -6.89 -25.48 -3.87
CA CYS A 35 -7.06 -24.95 -2.52
C CYS A 35 -6.03 -25.52 -1.54
N ILE A 36 -5.86 -26.85 -1.52
CA ILE A 36 -4.86 -27.55 -0.71
C ILE A 36 -3.45 -27.07 -1.06
N MET A 37 -3.13 -26.94 -2.35
CA MET A 37 -1.83 -26.43 -2.80
C MET A 37 -1.60 -24.97 -2.35
N SER A 38 -2.61 -24.11 -2.43
CA SER A 38 -2.53 -22.72 -1.98
C SER A 38 -2.32 -22.63 -0.46
N LEU A 39 -3.02 -23.45 0.32
CA LEU A 39 -2.85 -23.53 1.76
C LEU A 39 -1.47 -24.09 2.15
N LEU A 40 -0.95 -25.07 1.41
CA LEU A 40 0.39 -25.62 1.63
C LEU A 40 1.49 -24.61 1.33
N VAL A 41 1.38 -23.87 0.23
CA VAL A 41 2.31 -22.77 -0.10
C VAL A 41 2.25 -21.68 0.97
N SER A 42 1.05 -21.28 1.40
CA SER A 42 0.89 -20.31 2.49
C SER A 42 1.51 -20.79 3.81
N ALA A 43 1.36 -22.07 4.15
CA ALA A 43 2.00 -22.66 5.31
C ALA A 43 3.54 -22.63 5.21
N LEU A 44 4.11 -22.90 4.03
CA LEU A 44 5.56 -22.82 3.79
C LEU A 44 6.08 -21.38 3.93
N TYR A 45 5.36 -20.39 3.39
CA TYR A 45 5.71 -18.97 3.59
C TYR A 45 5.70 -18.60 5.06
N ASN A 46 4.69 -19.05 5.81
CA ASN A 46 4.63 -18.81 7.25
C ASN A 46 5.85 -19.45 7.96
N ILE A 47 6.26 -20.66 7.61
CA ILE A 47 7.45 -21.29 8.22
C ILE A 47 8.72 -20.47 7.93
N VAL A 48 8.90 -20.01 6.70
CA VAL A 48 10.05 -19.18 6.30
C VAL A 48 10.05 -17.85 7.07
N ASP A 49 8.91 -17.15 7.11
CA ASP A 49 8.75 -15.90 7.85
C ASP A 49 9.03 -16.08 9.34
N GLN A 50 8.61 -17.21 9.92
CA GLN A 50 8.88 -17.53 11.32
C GLN A 50 10.37 -17.73 11.61
N ILE A 51 11.15 -18.32 10.68
CA ILE A 51 12.61 -18.46 10.81
C ILE A 51 13.27 -17.07 10.82
N PHE A 52 12.82 -16.16 9.96
CA PHE A 52 13.36 -14.80 9.90
C PHE A 52 12.96 -13.95 11.11
N ILE A 53 11.71 -14.04 11.58
CA ILE A 53 11.24 -13.38 12.80
C ILE A 53 11.96 -13.91 14.03
N GLY A 54 12.17 -15.23 14.11
CA GLY A 54 12.90 -15.88 15.20
C GLY A 54 14.35 -15.41 15.33
N ARG A 55 15.01 -15.12 14.19
CA ARG A 55 16.36 -14.53 14.13
C ARG A 55 16.38 -13.02 14.42
N GLY A 56 15.27 -12.31 14.23
CA GLY A 56 15.19 -10.84 14.38
C GLY A 56 14.65 -10.35 15.72
N VAL A 57 13.68 -11.03 16.32
CA VAL A 57 12.89 -10.54 17.48
C VAL A 57 13.23 -11.29 18.78
N GLY A 58 14.05 -12.34 18.70
CA GLY A 58 14.50 -13.13 19.85
C GLY A 58 13.40 -14.03 20.44
N PHE A 59 13.54 -14.40 21.71
CA PHE A 59 12.73 -15.45 22.36
C PHE A 59 11.22 -15.16 22.42
N LEU A 60 10.82 -13.88 22.42
CA LEU A 60 9.41 -13.46 22.42
C LEU A 60 8.74 -13.67 21.05
N GLY A 61 9.45 -13.38 19.96
CA GLY A 61 8.97 -13.64 18.59
C GLY A 61 8.76 -15.13 18.36
N ASN A 62 9.73 -15.96 18.76
CA ASN A 62 9.63 -17.42 18.69
C ASN A 62 8.45 -17.99 19.50
N GLY A 63 8.13 -17.41 20.66
CA GLY A 63 6.97 -17.84 21.46
C GLY A 63 5.63 -17.52 20.80
N ALA A 64 5.52 -16.36 20.14
CA ALA A 64 4.32 -15.98 19.41
C ALA A 64 4.11 -16.85 18.15
N THR A 65 5.19 -17.12 17.41
CA THR A 65 5.12 -17.86 16.14
C THR A 65 4.99 -19.37 16.31
N ASN A 66 5.70 -19.97 17.27
CA ASN A 66 5.78 -21.44 17.36
C ASN A 66 4.67 -22.04 18.21
N VAL A 67 4.01 -21.23 19.04
CA VAL A 67 3.01 -21.69 20.00
C VAL A 67 1.66 -21.03 19.76
N VAL A 68 1.61 -19.69 19.78
CA VAL A 68 0.32 -18.97 19.73
C VAL A 68 -0.29 -19.07 18.33
N PHE A 69 0.52 -18.98 17.28
CA PHE A 69 0.05 -19.02 15.91
C PHE A 69 -0.59 -20.37 15.52
N PRO A 70 0.04 -21.55 15.74
CA PRO A 70 -0.60 -22.85 15.47
C PRO A 70 -1.92 -23.06 16.22
N VAL A 71 -1.98 -22.69 17.51
CA VAL A 71 -3.20 -22.81 18.33
C VAL A 71 -4.32 -21.91 17.78
N THR A 72 -3.98 -20.71 17.32
CA THR A 72 -4.94 -19.78 16.71
C THR A 72 -5.46 -20.31 15.38
N ILE A 73 -4.59 -20.91 14.55
CA ILE A 73 -4.99 -21.51 13.26
C ILE A 73 -5.92 -22.71 13.45
N ILE A 74 -5.69 -23.55 14.47
CA ILE A 74 -6.59 -24.68 14.79
C ILE A 74 -7.98 -24.17 15.24
N ALA A 75 -8.02 -23.12 16.05
CA ALA A 75 -9.30 -22.52 16.44
C ALA A 75 -10.03 -21.90 15.23
N LEU A 76 -9.28 -21.24 14.35
CA LEU A 76 -9.81 -20.63 13.13
C LEU A 76 -10.36 -21.67 12.15
N SER A 77 -9.66 -22.79 11.97
CA SER A 77 -10.08 -23.85 11.04
C SER A 77 -11.37 -24.53 11.48
N LEU A 78 -11.54 -24.78 12.78
CA LEU A 78 -12.79 -25.33 13.32
C LEU A 78 -13.95 -24.35 13.18
N SER A 79 -13.70 -23.05 13.39
CA SER A 79 -14.73 -22.02 13.19
C SER A 79 -15.14 -21.90 11.73
N LEU A 80 -14.19 -21.94 10.78
CA LEU A 80 -14.49 -21.88 9.34
C LEU A 80 -15.21 -23.13 8.86
N LEU A 81 -14.79 -24.32 9.31
CA LEU A 81 -15.45 -25.59 8.98
C LEU A 81 -16.94 -25.57 9.34
N VAL A 82 -17.28 -25.10 10.54
CA VAL A 82 -18.67 -25.03 10.99
C VAL A 82 -19.43 -23.91 10.29
N GLY A 83 -18.80 -22.76 10.06
CA GLY A 83 -19.39 -21.61 9.37
C GLY A 83 -19.77 -21.93 7.92
N ASP A 84 -18.82 -22.45 7.13
CA ASP A 84 -19.03 -22.79 5.73
C ASP A 84 -19.99 -23.97 5.59
N GLY A 85 -19.88 -24.97 6.47
CA GLY A 85 -20.83 -26.09 6.54
C GLY A 85 -22.27 -25.63 6.82
N CYS A 86 -22.45 -24.68 7.75
CA CYS A 86 -23.75 -24.09 8.05
C CYS A 86 -24.29 -23.29 6.86
N ALA A 87 -23.47 -22.48 6.18
CA ALA A 87 -23.89 -21.69 5.03
C ALA A 87 -24.33 -22.59 3.85
N ALA A 88 -23.58 -23.67 3.60
CA ALA A 88 -23.93 -24.66 2.58
C ALA A 88 -25.26 -25.36 2.92
N TYR A 89 -25.42 -25.81 4.17
CA TYR A 89 -26.64 -26.47 4.63
C TYR A 89 -27.86 -25.53 4.60
N LEU A 90 -27.70 -24.28 5.03
CA LEU A 90 -28.72 -23.24 4.96
C LEU A 90 -29.19 -23.01 3.52
N SER A 91 -28.26 -22.95 2.57
CA SER A 91 -28.56 -22.78 1.14
C SER A 91 -29.37 -23.96 0.60
N ILE A 92 -29.07 -25.20 1.03
CA ILE A 92 -29.83 -26.40 0.66
C ILE A 92 -31.24 -26.36 1.24
N CYS A 93 -31.41 -25.99 2.52
CA CYS A 93 -32.72 -25.86 3.16
C CYS A 93 -33.59 -24.79 2.50
N GLN A 94 -33.01 -23.64 2.16
CA GLN A 94 -33.71 -22.57 1.43
C GLN A 94 -34.14 -23.04 0.04
N GLY A 95 -33.29 -23.76 -0.69
CA GLY A 95 -33.64 -24.36 -1.98
C GLY A 95 -34.79 -25.36 -1.90
N ARG A 96 -34.91 -26.08 -0.77
CA ARG A 96 -36.01 -27.02 -0.48
C ARG A 96 -37.25 -26.35 0.12
N LYS A 97 -37.22 -25.02 0.35
CA LYS A 97 -38.26 -24.26 1.07
C LYS A 97 -38.53 -24.78 2.50
N ASP A 98 -37.54 -25.40 3.13
CA ASP A 98 -37.61 -25.93 4.49
C ASP A 98 -37.16 -24.85 5.49
N GLY A 99 -38.09 -23.98 5.86
CA GLY A 99 -37.83 -22.85 6.77
C GLY A 99 -37.48 -23.29 8.19
N GLU A 100 -38.00 -24.43 8.65
CA GLU A 100 -37.78 -24.92 10.02
C GLU A 100 -36.32 -25.37 10.20
N HIS A 101 -35.80 -26.19 9.28
CA HIS A 101 -34.40 -26.64 9.33
C HIS A 101 -33.42 -25.51 9.01
N ALA A 102 -33.80 -24.57 8.13
CA ALA A 102 -33.00 -23.37 7.87
C ALA A 102 -32.76 -22.56 9.15
N HIS A 103 -33.80 -22.26 9.94
CA HIS A 103 -33.64 -21.52 11.20
C HIS A 103 -32.89 -22.32 12.26
N ARG A 104 -33.18 -23.63 12.41
CA ARG A 104 -32.46 -24.48 13.36
C ARG A 104 -30.99 -24.64 13.04
N SER A 105 -30.61 -24.64 11.76
CA SER A 105 -29.21 -24.82 11.33
C SER A 105 -28.29 -23.72 11.88
N VAL A 106 -28.73 -22.46 11.82
CA VAL A 106 -27.97 -21.31 12.33
C VAL A 106 -27.84 -21.39 13.85
N GLY A 107 -28.93 -21.70 14.55
CA GLY A 107 -28.92 -21.89 16.01
C GLY A 107 -27.99 -23.02 16.45
N ASN A 108 -28.05 -24.17 15.77
CA ASN A 108 -27.19 -25.32 16.04
C ASN A 108 -25.72 -25.02 15.75
N ALA A 109 -25.41 -24.30 14.66
CA ALA A 109 -24.04 -23.91 14.33
C ALA A 109 -23.44 -22.99 15.39
N VAL A 110 -24.20 -21.97 15.85
CA VAL A 110 -23.76 -21.07 16.93
C VAL A 110 -23.54 -21.84 18.23
N ALA A 111 -24.48 -22.71 18.62
CA ALA A 111 -24.36 -23.54 19.82
C ALA A 111 -23.14 -24.48 19.74
N PHE A 112 -22.91 -25.10 18.59
CA PHE A 112 -21.77 -25.98 18.36
C PHE A 112 -20.43 -25.24 18.40
N ILE A 113 -20.34 -24.04 17.82
CA ILE A 113 -19.14 -23.21 17.90
C ILE A 113 -18.85 -22.81 19.36
N VAL A 114 -19.86 -22.38 20.11
CA VAL A 114 -19.71 -22.05 21.53
C VAL A 114 -19.25 -23.26 22.35
N ALA A 115 -19.91 -24.42 22.18
CA ALA A 115 -19.56 -25.65 22.88
C ALA A 115 -18.14 -26.11 22.53
N SER A 116 -17.78 -26.11 21.25
CA SER A 116 -16.44 -26.47 20.77
C SER A 116 -15.37 -25.52 21.31
N GLY A 117 -15.63 -24.21 21.39
CA GLY A 117 -14.73 -23.23 21.99
C GLY A 117 -14.49 -23.47 23.48
N ILE A 118 -15.53 -23.84 24.23
CA ILE A 118 -15.41 -24.21 25.65
C ILE A 118 -14.55 -25.47 25.79
N VAL A 119 -14.84 -26.51 25.00
CA VAL A 119 -14.08 -27.77 25.03
C VAL A 119 -12.61 -27.54 24.68
N LEU A 120 -12.31 -26.80 23.62
CA LEU A 120 -10.93 -26.44 23.25
C LEU A 120 -10.22 -25.65 24.35
N THR A 121 -10.93 -24.74 25.01
CA THR A 121 -10.38 -23.94 26.13
C THR A 121 -10.07 -24.83 27.33
N LEU A 122 -10.93 -25.79 27.66
CA LEU A 122 -10.71 -26.75 28.74
C LEU A 122 -9.56 -27.71 28.42
N LEU A 123 -9.51 -28.24 27.19
CA LEU A 123 -8.39 -29.08 26.72
C LEU A 123 -7.07 -28.33 26.76
N TYR A 124 -7.05 -27.08 26.28
CA TYR A 124 -5.87 -26.24 26.36
C TYR A 124 -5.48 -25.98 27.82
N ALA A 125 -6.43 -25.67 28.70
CA ALA A 125 -6.14 -25.41 30.11
C ALA A 125 -5.55 -26.64 30.83
N PHE A 126 -6.02 -27.85 30.51
CA PHE A 126 -5.57 -29.09 31.13
C PHE A 126 -4.24 -29.60 30.57
N PHE A 127 -4.06 -29.56 29.25
CA PHE A 127 -2.85 -30.06 28.57
C PHE A 127 -1.84 -28.97 28.22
N ARG A 128 -2.00 -27.76 28.76
CA ARG A 128 -1.20 -26.58 28.39
C ARG A 128 0.29 -26.88 28.38
N ASP A 129 0.81 -27.52 29.43
CA ASP A 129 2.25 -27.70 29.60
C ASP A 129 2.74 -28.71 28.55
N SER A 130 2.07 -29.84 28.37
CA SER A 130 2.37 -30.82 27.33
C SER A 130 2.31 -30.22 25.91
N ILE A 131 1.33 -29.37 25.62
CA ILE A 131 1.19 -28.69 24.33
C ILE A 131 2.35 -27.70 24.13
N LEU A 132 2.64 -26.86 25.14
CA LEU A 132 3.74 -25.89 25.09
C LEU A 132 5.10 -26.59 24.89
N TRP A 133 5.30 -27.73 25.54
CA TRP A 133 6.49 -28.57 25.38
C TRP A 133 6.58 -29.18 23.98
N GLY A 134 5.47 -29.70 23.44
CA GLY A 134 5.41 -30.23 22.07
C GLY A 134 5.76 -29.18 20.99
N PHE A 135 5.48 -27.91 21.26
CA PHE A 135 5.85 -26.78 20.40
C PHE A 135 7.20 -26.13 20.75
N GLY A 136 8.03 -26.77 21.57
CA GLY A 136 9.43 -26.36 21.83
C GLY A 136 9.62 -25.25 22.86
N ALA A 137 8.66 -25.01 23.76
CA ALA A 137 8.82 -24.06 24.86
C ALA A 137 9.78 -24.62 25.94
N THR A 138 10.76 -23.81 26.39
CA THR A 138 11.65 -24.16 27.52
C THR A 138 11.22 -23.47 28.82
N TRP A 139 11.64 -23.98 29.98
CA TRP A 139 11.24 -23.50 31.33
C TRP A 139 11.35 -21.98 31.56
N ARG A 140 12.32 -21.28 30.94
CA ARG A 140 12.43 -19.80 30.99
C ARG A 140 11.36 -19.05 30.18
N ARG A 141 10.73 -19.70 29.19
CA ARG A 141 9.74 -19.12 28.24
C ARG A 141 8.29 -19.26 28.71
N VAL A 142 8.00 -20.26 29.53
CA VAL A 142 6.64 -20.64 29.95
C VAL A 142 5.96 -19.55 30.81
N LYS A 143 6.66 -18.97 31.81
CA LYS A 143 6.12 -17.88 32.67
C LYS A 143 5.74 -16.60 31.92
N LEU A 144 6.44 -16.29 30.83
CA LEU A 144 6.24 -15.07 30.03
C LEU A 144 5.10 -15.25 29.02
N ILE A 145 5.04 -16.42 28.37
CA ILE A 145 3.94 -16.82 27.46
C ILE A 145 2.60 -16.85 28.23
N PHE A 146 2.58 -17.32 29.48
CA PHE A 146 1.38 -17.27 30.34
C PHE A 146 0.84 -15.86 30.58
N ARG A 147 1.70 -14.84 30.58
CA ARG A 147 1.29 -13.43 30.78
C ARG A 147 0.68 -12.83 29.51
N ILE A 148 1.07 -13.34 28.34
CA ILE A 148 0.57 -12.92 27.02
C ILE A 148 -0.73 -13.66 26.64
N LEU A 149 -0.88 -14.93 27.03
CA LEU A 149 -2.04 -15.76 26.70
C LEU A 149 -3.25 -15.60 27.65
N ARG A 150 -3.07 -14.97 28.81
CA ARG A 150 -4.14 -14.72 29.80
C ARG A 150 -5.38 -13.99 29.23
N PRO A 151 -5.26 -13.05 28.29
CA PRO A 151 -6.42 -12.43 27.63
C PRO A 151 -7.09 -13.35 26.59
N CYS A 152 -6.35 -14.25 25.95
CA CYS A 152 -6.81 -15.01 24.77
C CYS A 152 -7.91 -16.03 25.06
N GLY A 153 -8.00 -16.54 26.30
CA GLY A 153 -9.02 -17.53 26.69
C GLY A 153 -10.46 -17.00 26.68
N GLY A 154 -10.68 -15.68 26.64
CA GLY A 154 -12.01 -15.07 26.51
C GLY A 154 -12.35 -14.59 25.09
N TYR A 155 -11.38 -14.58 24.17
CA TYR A 155 -11.52 -13.92 22.87
C TYR A 155 -12.02 -14.84 21.75
N SER A 156 -12.01 -16.16 21.95
CA SER A 156 -12.56 -17.15 21.02
C SER A 156 -14.09 -17.07 20.86
N LEU A 157 -14.81 -16.48 21.82
CA LEU A 157 -16.28 -16.34 21.79
C LEU A 157 -16.80 -15.16 20.95
N LEU A 158 -15.97 -14.16 20.64
CA LEU A 158 -16.39 -12.94 19.96
C LEU A 158 -16.26 -13.00 18.42
N TRP A 159 -15.49 -13.94 17.89
CA TRP A 159 -15.28 -14.06 16.45
C TRP A 159 -16.44 -14.79 15.73
N SER A 160 -17.13 -15.69 16.43
CA SER A 160 -18.28 -16.46 15.91
C SER A 160 -19.49 -15.60 15.52
N GLY A 161 -19.62 -14.39 16.07
CA GLY A 161 -20.71 -13.45 15.72
C GLY A 161 -20.52 -12.69 14.40
N SER A 162 -19.29 -12.62 13.88
CA SER A 162 -18.98 -11.83 12.67
C SER A 162 -19.17 -12.61 11.37
N ALA A 163 -19.07 -13.94 11.41
CA ALA A 163 -19.28 -14.81 10.24
C ALA A 163 -20.76 -14.89 9.79
N VAL A 164 -21.71 -14.55 10.67
CA VAL A 164 -23.16 -14.61 10.38
C VAL A 164 -23.68 -13.33 9.70
N HIS A 165 -22.94 -12.22 9.74
CA HIS A 165 -23.39 -10.92 9.21
C HIS A 165 -23.02 -10.66 7.73
N GLY A 166 -22.41 -11.64 7.07
CA GLY A 166 -21.77 -11.46 5.76
C GLY A 166 -22.63 -11.67 4.51
N ASN A 167 -23.95 -11.94 4.62
CA ASN A 167 -24.84 -12.01 3.45
C ASN A 167 -26.28 -11.61 3.80
N GLY A 168 -26.91 -10.84 2.90
CA GLY A 168 -28.06 -9.97 3.16
C GLY A 168 -29.24 -10.53 3.94
N ILE A 169 -29.66 -9.79 4.97
CA ILE A 169 -31.01 -9.86 5.56
C ILE A 169 -31.51 -8.42 5.73
N GLN A 170 -32.69 -8.14 5.16
CA GLN A 170 -33.39 -6.86 5.28
C GLN A 170 -33.76 -6.52 6.73
N LYS A 171 -33.75 -5.22 7.03
CA LYS A 171 -34.14 -4.55 8.28
C LYS A 171 -35.28 -5.25 9.05
N ILE A 172 -35.03 -5.57 10.33
CA ILE A 172 -36.07 -5.67 11.36
C ILE A 172 -35.65 -4.79 12.54
N LYS A 173 -36.51 -3.83 12.92
CA LYS A 173 -36.37 -2.96 14.10
C LYS A 173 -37.01 -3.66 15.31
N THR A 174 -36.34 -3.68 16.47
CA THR A 174 -37.00 -3.69 17.79
C THR A 174 -36.14 -3.02 18.88
N PRO A 175 -36.73 -2.54 20.01
CA PRO A 175 -36.14 -1.56 20.94
C PRO A 175 -35.75 -2.12 22.33
N GLY A 176 -34.83 -1.42 23.03
CA GLY A 176 -34.38 -1.66 24.41
C GLY A 176 -32.94 -2.19 24.45
N GLY A 177 -31.94 -1.60 25.12
CA GLY A 177 -31.88 -1.16 26.53
C GLY A 177 -30.93 -2.12 27.29
N TRP A 178 -30.21 -1.65 28.32
CA TRP A 178 -29.22 -2.36 29.19
C TRP A 178 -27.80 -2.48 28.63
N GLY A 179 -26.71 -2.18 29.36
CA GLY A 179 -26.48 -1.75 30.74
C GLY A 179 -24.99 -1.92 31.04
N SER A 180 -24.35 -0.89 31.61
CA SER A 180 -22.91 -0.78 31.80
C SER A 180 -22.36 -1.52 33.02
N GLY A 181 -21.25 -2.26 32.86
CA GLY A 181 -20.35 -2.66 33.94
C GLY A 181 -18.90 -2.31 33.59
N ALA A 182 -18.24 -1.51 34.42
CA ALA A 182 -16.86 -1.06 34.26
C ALA A 182 -15.98 -1.66 35.37
N VAL A 183 -14.88 -2.31 35.01
CA VAL A 183 -13.79 -2.67 35.93
C VAL A 183 -12.56 -1.88 35.52
N HIS A 184 -12.16 -0.93 36.38
CA HIS A 184 -10.93 -0.14 36.25
C HIS A 184 -9.72 -0.97 36.70
N ILE A 185 -8.69 -1.07 35.86
CA ILE A 185 -7.36 -1.52 36.28
C ILE A 185 -6.33 -0.47 35.87
N ARG A 186 -5.69 0.17 36.86
CA ARG A 186 -4.55 1.08 36.69
C ARG A 186 -3.31 0.29 36.27
N ALA A 187 -2.66 0.71 35.19
CA ALA A 187 -1.32 0.25 34.82
C ALA A 187 -0.28 1.27 35.31
N HIS A 188 0.66 0.82 36.14
CA HIS A 188 1.82 1.59 36.60
C HIS A 188 3.04 1.35 35.68
N GLN A 189 3.79 2.44 35.45
CA GLN A 189 5.16 2.59 34.88
C GLN A 189 5.31 2.74 33.34
N PRO A 190 6.32 3.52 32.87
CA PRO A 190 6.10 4.62 31.95
C PRO A 190 6.51 4.31 30.51
N ILE A 191 5.59 4.53 29.58
CA ILE A 191 5.90 4.76 28.16
C ILE A 191 5.27 6.11 27.84
N ASP A 192 6.11 6.97 27.30
CA ASP A 192 5.93 8.40 27.07
C ASP A 192 4.51 8.80 26.60
N ILE A 193 3.89 9.74 27.32
CA ILE A 193 2.47 10.16 27.20
C ILE A 193 2.15 10.81 25.84
N LEU A 194 3.17 11.32 25.14
CA LEU A 194 3.06 11.91 23.80
C LEU A 194 2.73 10.86 22.72
N SER A 195 3.30 9.65 22.81
CA SER A 195 3.13 8.57 21.83
C SER A 195 1.69 8.04 21.76
N ARG A 196 1.02 7.94 22.93
CA ARG A 196 -0.37 7.44 23.03
C ARG A 196 -1.39 8.42 22.46
N ARG A 197 -1.17 9.72 22.60
CA ARG A 197 -2.09 10.75 22.09
C ARG A 197 -1.96 10.92 20.57
N ALA A 198 -0.76 10.77 20.02
CA ALA A 198 -0.50 10.82 18.59
C ALA A 198 -1.11 9.60 17.86
N ALA A 199 -0.89 8.39 18.38
CA ALA A 199 -1.43 7.16 17.81
C ALA A 199 -2.97 7.16 17.81
N VAL A 200 -3.60 7.55 18.93
CA VAL A 200 -5.08 7.62 19.03
C VAL A 200 -5.66 8.69 18.09
N ARG A 201 -4.97 9.81 17.84
CA ARG A 201 -5.41 10.83 16.88
C ARG A 201 -5.27 10.38 15.42
N ALA A 202 -4.18 9.70 15.08
CA ALA A 202 -3.96 9.16 13.73
C ALA A 202 -5.02 8.10 13.39
N LEU A 203 -5.31 7.21 14.32
CA LEU A 203 -6.30 6.15 14.14
C LEU A 203 -7.75 6.66 14.14
N ARG A 204 -8.06 7.71 14.92
CA ARG A 204 -9.36 8.39 14.84
C ARG A 204 -9.58 9.02 13.46
N LYS A 205 -8.53 9.59 12.85
CA LYS A 205 -8.59 10.13 11.48
C LYS A 205 -8.81 9.03 10.45
N ILE A 206 -8.15 7.88 10.59
CA ILE A 206 -8.31 6.72 9.69
C ILE A 206 -9.74 6.14 9.78
N CYS A 207 -10.25 5.92 11.00
CA CYS A 207 -11.63 5.43 11.19
C CYS A 207 -12.69 6.40 10.67
N LEU A 208 -12.51 7.72 10.87
CA LEU A 208 -13.43 8.73 10.35
C LEU A 208 -13.41 8.83 8.82
N LYS A 209 -12.26 8.55 8.18
CA LYS A 209 -12.10 8.58 6.73
C LYS A 209 -12.71 7.36 6.04
N GLN A 210 -12.85 6.25 6.77
CA GLN A 210 -13.25 4.94 6.21
C GLN A 210 -14.72 4.58 6.49
N PHE A 211 -15.37 5.18 7.50
CA PHE A 211 -16.74 4.81 7.90
C PHE A 211 -17.78 5.95 7.88
N GLY A 212 -17.40 7.17 7.46
CA GLY A 212 -18.32 8.32 7.48
C GLY A 212 -18.70 8.74 8.92
N GLN A 213 -19.34 9.91 9.06
CA GLN A 213 -19.60 10.56 10.36
C GLN A 213 -20.66 9.87 11.24
N GLN A 214 -20.44 8.61 11.65
CA GLN A 214 -21.15 8.04 12.79
C GLN A 214 -20.19 7.91 13.97
N ALA A 215 -20.50 8.64 15.05
CA ALA A 215 -19.67 8.78 16.24
C ALA A 215 -19.58 7.44 16.99
N VAL A 216 -18.54 6.65 16.70
CA VAL A 216 -18.19 5.48 17.51
C VAL A 216 -17.53 5.97 18.81
N PRO A 217 -18.08 5.66 20.01
CA PRO A 217 -17.50 6.09 21.28
C PRO A 217 -16.06 5.57 21.44
N LEU A 218 -15.16 6.40 21.99
CA LEU A 218 -13.71 6.14 22.12
C LEU A 218 -13.35 4.78 22.78
N ARG A 219 -14.28 4.20 23.54
CA ARG A 219 -14.16 2.89 24.20
C ARG A 219 -14.18 1.72 23.21
N TRP A 220 -14.97 1.83 22.13
CA TRP A 220 -15.08 0.79 21.10
C TRP A 220 -13.92 0.80 20.12
N ALA A 221 -13.39 1.99 19.80
CA ALA A 221 -12.19 2.14 18.98
C ALA A 221 -10.95 1.46 19.59
N ARG A 222 -10.83 1.45 20.93
CA ARG A 222 -9.73 0.77 21.65
C ARG A 222 -9.82 -0.76 21.59
N ILE A 223 -11.04 -1.31 21.56
CA ILE A 223 -11.28 -2.74 21.45
C ILE A 223 -10.99 -3.17 20.01
N PHE A 224 -11.48 -2.43 19.02
CA PHE A 224 -11.21 -2.68 17.60
C PHE A 224 -9.70 -2.63 17.27
N LEU A 225 -8.96 -1.73 17.93
CA LEU A 225 -7.51 -1.59 17.78
C LEU A 225 -6.71 -2.78 18.30
N ALA A 226 -7.20 -3.47 19.33
CA ALA A 226 -6.55 -4.67 19.85
C ALA A 226 -6.70 -5.87 18.88
N PHE A 227 -7.81 -5.93 18.15
CA PHE A 227 -8.13 -7.03 17.24
C PHE A 227 -7.53 -6.90 15.83
N HIS A 228 -7.47 -5.69 15.25
CA HIS A 228 -6.88 -5.49 13.92
C HIS A 228 -5.34 -5.50 13.91
N CYS A 229 -4.69 -5.23 15.05
CA CYS A 229 -3.23 -5.24 15.14
C CYS A 229 -2.62 -6.64 15.01
N GLN A 230 -3.32 -7.74 15.30
CA GLN A 230 -2.73 -9.08 15.17
C GLN A 230 -2.63 -9.57 13.72
N GLY A 231 -3.58 -9.20 12.84
CA GLY A 231 -3.52 -9.55 11.41
C GLY A 231 -2.57 -8.65 10.61
N ASN A 232 -2.41 -7.39 11.03
CA ASN A 232 -1.63 -6.40 10.29
C ASN A 232 -0.27 -6.08 10.90
N ILE A 233 0.19 -6.71 11.98
CA ILE A 233 1.56 -6.50 12.47
C ILE A 233 2.61 -6.94 11.43
N VAL A 234 2.32 -7.97 10.62
CA VAL A 234 3.20 -8.40 9.52
C VAL A 234 3.15 -7.39 8.35
N GLN A 235 1.98 -6.81 8.04
CA GLN A 235 1.86 -5.78 6.99
C GLN A 235 2.36 -4.39 7.43
N LEU A 236 2.21 -4.02 8.71
CA LEU A 236 2.77 -2.79 9.29
C LEU A 236 4.29 -2.84 9.40
N PHE A 237 4.88 -4.02 9.63
CA PHE A 237 6.34 -4.20 9.54
C PHE A 237 6.85 -4.19 8.09
N GLN A 238 6.05 -4.60 7.10
CA GLN A 238 6.39 -4.41 5.69
C GLN A 238 6.22 -2.95 5.22
N GLN A 239 5.33 -2.16 5.85
CA GLN A 239 5.13 -0.75 5.51
C GLN A 239 6.02 0.25 6.28
N HIS A 240 6.66 -0.14 7.39
CA HIS A 240 7.64 0.71 8.08
C HIS A 240 9.09 0.25 7.83
N ARG A 241 9.66 0.72 6.72
CA ARG A 241 11.12 0.63 6.40
C ARG A 241 12.02 1.33 7.44
N SER A 242 11.47 2.01 8.44
CA SER A 242 12.19 2.84 9.40
C SER A 242 12.78 2.09 10.62
N ILE A 243 12.47 0.81 10.83
CA ILE A 243 13.08 -0.01 11.91
C ILE A 243 14.33 -0.78 11.41
N TRP A 244 14.66 -0.68 10.13
CA TRP A 244 15.88 -1.23 9.53
C TRP A 244 17.12 -0.33 9.67
N LYS A 245 17.07 0.75 10.47
CA LYS A 245 18.21 1.67 10.70
C LYS A 245 19.33 1.12 11.61
N GLY A 246 19.40 -0.19 11.84
CA GLY A 246 20.44 -0.82 12.68
C GLY A 246 21.28 -1.91 11.99
N ARG A 247 21.03 -2.24 10.71
CA ARG A 247 21.75 -3.32 10.00
C ARG A 247 22.61 -2.90 8.82
N ASN A 248 22.68 -1.61 8.50
CA ASN A 248 23.58 -1.15 7.43
C ASN A 248 25.05 -1.12 7.87
N VAL A 249 25.33 -1.00 9.18
CA VAL A 249 26.71 -0.93 9.70
C VAL A 249 27.51 -2.23 9.53
N TRP A 250 26.86 -3.39 9.38
CA TRP A 250 27.55 -4.69 9.24
C TRP A 250 27.69 -5.19 7.79
N MET A 251 26.87 -4.70 6.86
CA MET A 251 27.05 -4.97 5.44
C MET A 251 27.97 -3.95 4.75
N GLU A 252 28.19 -2.76 5.35
CA GLU A 252 29.19 -1.79 4.88
C GLU A 252 30.63 -2.36 5.01
N THR A 253 30.89 -3.16 6.06
CA THR A 253 32.25 -3.63 6.38
C THR A 253 32.78 -4.72 5.44
N GLU A 254 31.90 -5.59 4.92
CA GLU A 254 32.29 -6.58 3.90
C GLU A 254 32.12 -6.06 2.47
N ARG A 255 31.21 -5.10 2.22
CA ARG A 255 31.03 -4.46 0.92
C ARG A 255 32.19 -3.53 0.56
N ASN A 256 33.00 -3.13 1.54
CA ASN A 256 34.24 -2.36 1.36
C ASN A 256 35.47 -3.20 0.97
N GLN A 257 35.40 -4.53 0.91
CA GLN A 257 36.56 -5.37 0.55
C GLN A 257 36.78 -5.55 -0.97
N HIS A 258 35.87 -5.02 -1.80
CA HIS A 258 36.04 -4.95 -3.27
C HIS A 258 36.10 -3.51 -3.82
N ARG A 259 36.34 -2.51 -2.96
CA ARG A 259 36.78 -1.20 -3.42
C ARG A 259 38.30 -1.26 -3.65
N ASN A 260 38.74 -1.24 -4.90
CA ASN A 260 40.04 -0.64 -5.18
C ASN A 260 40.00 0.80 -4.64
N GLN A 261 41.11 1.30 -4.12
CA GLN A 261 41.24 2.59 -3.41
C GLN A 261 40.72 3.82 -4.18
N ASP A 262 40.27 3.67 -5.43
CA ASP A 262 39.93 4.77 -6.33
C ASP A 262 38.48 4.71 -6.88
N GLY A 263 37.67 3.68 -6.58
CA GLY A 263 36.26 3.63 -7.03
C GLY A 263 36.01 3.65 -8.56
N ARG A 264 37.05 3.50 -9.40
CA ARG A 264 36.98 3.64 -10.86
C ARG A 264 36.55 2.35 -11.56
N ILE A 265 35.67 2.48 -12.57
CA ILE A 265 35.34 1.42 -13.52
C ILE A 265 36.55 1.22 -14.45
N GLU A 266 37.10 0.01 -14.54
CA GLU A 266 38.12 -0.34 -15.54
C GLU A 266 37.62 -0.02 -16.95
N GLY A 267 38.32 0.87 -17.66
CA GLY A 267 38.06 1.22 -19.06
C GLY A 267 37.58 2.65 -19.33
N MET A 268 37.15 3.42 -18.31
CA MET A 268 36.81 4.85 -18.46
C MET A 268 37.84 5.73 -17.74
N ARG A 269 38.82 6.23 -18.50
CA ARG A 269 39.77 7.28 -18.08
C ARG A 269 39.10 8.65 -18.11
N ASP A 270 38.01 8.82 -17.36
CA ASP A 270 37.32 10.11 -17.29
C ASP A 270 37.66 10.78 -15.96
N GLN A 271 38.22 12.00 -16.03
CA GLN A 271 38.66 12.78 -14.86
C GLN A 271 37.52 13.58 -14.22
N ASP A 272 36.33 13.54 -14.83
CA ASP A 272 35.17 14.34 -14.40
C ASP A 272 34.47 13.73 -13.17
N SER A 273 34.08 14.60 -12.23
CA SER A 273 33.33 14.22 -11.03
C SER A 273 31.95 13.65 -11.36
N ALA A 274 31.37 12.86 -10.44
CA ALA A 274 30.01 12.32 -10.61
C ALA A 274 28.97 13.43 -10.85
N ALA A 275 29.11 14.57 -10.16
CA ALA A 275 28.25 15.73 -10.33
C ALA A 275 28.34 16.34 -11.73
N LYS A 276 29.56 16.52 -12.28
CA LYS A 276 29.74 17.01 -13.65
C LYS A 276 29.13 16.06 -14.68
N ARG A 277 29.25 14.75 -14.46
CA ARG A 277 28.63 13.74 -15.34
C ARG A 277 27.11 13.77 -15.27
N MET A 278 26.54 14.00 -14.08
CA MET A 278 25.11 14.19 -13.87
C MET A 278 24.58 15.39 -14.67
N GLU A 279 25.26 16.53 -14.58
CA GLU A 279 24.91 17.76 -15.30
C GLU A 279 25.01 17.57 -16.83
N ASP A 280 26.05 16.90 -17.30
CA ASP A 280 26.26 16.64 -18.73
C ASP A 280 25.34 15.55 -19.32
N GLY A 281 24.45 14.95 -18.52
CA GLY A 281 23.59 13.83 -18.94
C GLY A 281 24.34 12.53 -19.24
N ARG A 282 25.61 12.42 -18.83
CA ARG A 282 26.43 11.22 -18.97
C ARG A 282 26.08 10.19 -17.89
N LEU A 283 26.51 8.94 -18.09
CA LEU A 283 26.34 7.89 -17.08
C LEU A 283 27.08 8.24 -15.79
N TYR A 284 26.39 8.26 -14.66
CA TYR A 284 26.99 8.55 -13.35
C TYR A 284 26.42 7.65 -12.25
N PHE A 285 27.12 7.61 -11.12
CA PHE A 285 26.64 6.92 -9.93
C PHE A 285 25.95 7.94 -9.00
N PRO A 286 24.63 7.84 -8.77
CA PRO A 286 23.88 8.81 -7.96
C PRO A 286 24.14 8.66 -6.45
N GLY A 287 24.75 7.56 -6.02
CA GLY A 287 25.11 7.33 -4.62
C GLY A 287 26.44 7.94 -4.20
N ASP A 288 27.00 8.85 -5.00
CA ASP A 288 28.17 9.65 -4.64
C ASP A 288 27.87 10.52 -3.41
N GLU A 289 28.83 10.65 -2.49
CA GLU A 289 28.60 11.28 -1.18
C GLU A 289 28.24 12.77 -1.29
N ASP A 290 28.87 13.49 -2.22
CA ASP A 290 28.62 14.91 -2.42
C ASP A 290 27.22 15.14 -3.00
N ILE A 291 26.84 14.32 -4.00
CA ILE A 291 25.50 14.32 -4.58
C ILE A 291 24.43 14.06 -3.50
N LEU A 292 24.62 13.01 -2.68
CA LEU A 292 23.65 12.66 -1.64
C LEU A 292 23.51 13.76 -0.59
N LYS A 293 24.62 14.40 -0.21
CA LYS A 293 24.62 15.49 0.77
C LYS A 293 23.80 16.69 0.29
N GLU A 294 23.97 17.09 -0.96
CA GLU A 294 23.19 18.18 -1.56
C GLU A 294 21.72 17.80 -1.75
N GLN A 295 21.47 16.58 -2.23
CA GLN A 295 20.12 16.06 -2.40
C GLN A 295 19.35 16.07 -1.07
N MET A 296 19.97 15.63 0.03
CA MET A 296 19.34 15.63 1.36
C MET A 296 18.93 17.03 1.82
N ALA A 297 19.74 18.06 1.56
CA ALA A 297 19.40 19.44 1.92
C ALA A 297 18.14 19.92 1.18
N CYS A 298 18.00 19.57 -0.10
CA CYS A 298 16.80 19.90 -0.89
C CYS A 298 15.56 19.17 -0.39
N MET A 299 15.71 17.91 0.05
CA MET A 299 14.60 17.09 0.54
C MET A 299 14.00 17.58 1.85
N GLU A 300 14.77 18.25 2.71
CA GLU A 300 14.24 18.88 3.93
C GLU A 300 13.23 20.00 3.60
N LEU A 301 13.52 20.85 2.61
CA LEU A 301 12.59 21.89 2.16
C LEU A 301 11.32 21.30 1.54
N LEU A 302 11.46 20.23 0.74
CA LEU A 302 10.31 19.52 0.18
C LEU A 302 9.41 18.93 1.28
N TYR A 303 10.00 18.41 2.36
CA TYR A 303 9.24 17.91 3.50
C TYR A 303 8.42 19.04 4.15
N ASP A 304 9.04 20.19 4.39
CA ASP A 304 8.38 21.36 4.96
C ASP A 304 7.24 21.88 4.07
N TYR A 305 7.44 21.90 2.75
CA TYR A 305 6.41 22.24 1.77
C TYR A 305 5.18 21.34 1.90
N ASN A 306 5.42 20.03 1.92
CA ASN A 306 4.36 19.02 2.03
C ASN A 306 3.65 19.03 3.38
N ALA A 307 4.27 19.57 4.43
CA ALA A 307 3.70 19.71 5.76
C ALA A 307 2.82 20.97 5.95
N THR A 308 2.79 21.88 4.96
CA THR A 308 1.99 23.13 5.04
C THR A 308 0.48 22.87 5.09
N ARG A 309 -0.23 23.67 5.90
CA ARG A 309 -1.70 23.64 5.99
C ARG A 309 -2.34 24.40 4.83
N PRO A 310 -3.61 24.11 4.48
CA PRO A 310 -4.31 24.79 3.38
C PRO A 310 -4.40 26.33 3.49
N LYS A 311 -4.34 26.89 4.70
CA LYS A 311 -4.38 28.35 4.92
C LYS A 311 -3.00 29.03 4.82
N GLU A 312 -1.93 28.27 4.68
CA GLU A 312 -0.55 28.79 4.65
C GLU A 312 -0.08 29.05 3.20
N SER A 313 -0.91 29.69 2.38
CA SER A 313 -0.62 29.92 0.95
C SER A 313 0.65 30.75 0.72
N ALA A 314 0.84 31.84 1.48
CA ALA A 314 2.05 32.66 1.40
C ALA A 314 3.32 31.87 1.76
N ARG A 315 3.24 31.00 2.77
CA ARG A 315 4.36 30.13 3.16
C ARG A 315 4.66 29.09 2.07
N ARG A 316 3.63 28.53 1.42
CA ARG A 316 3.80 27.60 0.29
C ARG A 316 4.53 28.28 -0.86
N ALA A 317 4.11 29.48 -1.24
CA ALA A 317 4.75 30.26 -2.31
C ALA A 317 6.24 30.52 -1.97
N GLY A 318 6.54 31.03 -0.78
CA GLY A 318 7.92 31.30 -0.37
C GLY A 318 8.80 30.06 -0.25
N LEU A 319 8.22 28.88 0.05
CA LEU A 319 8.96 27.61 0.01
C LEU A 319 9.26 27.18 -1.43
N LEU A 320 8.30 27.30 -2.35
CA LEU A 320 8.53 26.98 -3.77
C LEU A 320 9.62 27.87 -4.39
N GLU A 321 9.65 29.17 -4.05
CA GLU A 321 10.71 30.09 -4.49
C GLU A 321 12.11 29.69 -4.00
N GLN A 322 12.21 29.12 -2.80
CA GLN A 322 13.47 28.61 -2.25
C GLN A 322 13.88 27.25 -2.84
N MET A 323 12.89 26.45 -3.19
CA MET A 323 13.06 25.07 -3.66
C MET A 323 13.40 24.98 -5.14
N PHE A 324 12.71 25.75 -5.99
CA PHE A 324 12.75 25.59 -7.43
C PHE A 324 13.96 26.31 -8.05
N GLY A 325 14.48 25.79 -9.16
CA GLY A 325 15.52 26.49 -9.93
C GLY A 325 15.02 27.86 -10.42
N SER A 326 13.76 27.90 -10.89
CA SER A 326 12.96 29.13 -10.99
C SER A 326 11.47 28.81 -10.95
N ILE A 327 10.67 29.74 -10.44
CA ILE A 327 9.21 29.66 -10.47
C ILE A 327 8.62 31.02 -10.81
N GLY A 328 7.68 31.02 -11.77
CA GLY A 328 6.96 32.22 -12.17
C GLY A 328 5.85 32.63 -11.21
N ARG A 329 5.14 33.68 -11.60
CA ARG A 329 4.04 34.29 -10.84
C ARG A 329 2.83 33.38 -10.79
N ASP A 330 2.08 33.44 -9.70
CA ASP A 330 0.78 32.79 -9.53
C ASP A 330 0.77 31.28 -9.84
N CYS A 331 1.89 30.61 -9.60
CA CYS A 331 1.98 29.16 -9.67
C CYS A 331 1.37 28.49 -8.43
N TYR A 332 0.63 27.41 -8.65
CA TYR A 332 -0.02 26.66 -7.59
C TYR A 332 0.21 25.16 -7.77
N ILE A 333 0.89 24.54 -6.80
CA ILE A 333 1.15 23.10 -6.77
C ILE A 333 0.44 22.53 -5.55
N GLU A 334 -0.52 21.64 -5.75
CA GLU A 334 -1.26 21.05 -4.63
C GLU A 334 -0.40 19.98 -3.91
N PRO A 335 -0.15 20.10 -2.58
CA PRO A 335 0.59 19.08 -1.85
C PRO A 335 -0.16 17.73 -1.76
N PRO A 336 0.56 16.59 -1.74
CA PRO A 336 2.00 16.50 -1.72
C PRO A 336 2.62 16.62 -3.12
N LEU A 337 3.76 17.30 -3.18
CA LEU A 337 4.73 17.26 -4.26
C LEU A 337 5.79 16.19 -3.95
N HIS A 338 6.17 15.40 -4.95
CA HIS A 338 7.29 14.47 -4.87
C HIS A 338 8.39 14.91 -5.82
N SER A 339 9.62 14.94 -5.34
CA SER A 339 10.78 15.27 -6.16
C SER A 339 12.05 14.63 -5.60
N ASN A 340 13.02 14.33 -6.46
CA ASN A 340 14.31 13.77 -6.05
C ASN A 340 15.25 14.84 -5.51
N TRP A 341 15.18 16.07 -6.03
CA TRP A 341 16.01 17.21 -5.64
C TRP A 341 15.19 18.37 -5.09
N GLY A 342 14.02 18.07 -4.52
CA GLY A 342 13.12 19.07 -3.95
C GLY A 342 12.63 20.15 -4.93
N GLY A 343 12.79 19.99 -6.25
CA GLY A 343 12.47 20.98 -7.26
C GLY A 343 13.67 21.78 -7.77
N ARG A 344 14.89 21.54 -7.25
CA ARG A 344 16.09 22.35 -7.52
C ARG A 344 16.45 22.49 -8.99
N HIS A 345 16.09 21.51 -9.82
CA HIS A 345 16.32 21.50 -11.27
C HIS A 345 15.04 21.73 -12.08
N VAL A 346 13.99 22.25 -11.45
CA VAL A 346 12.71 22.56 -12.08
C VAL A 346 12.63 24.06 -12.34
N TYR A 347 12.34 24.41 -13.59
CA TYR A 347 12.16 25.78 -14.06
C TYR A 347 10.74 25.94 -14.58
N MET A 348 9.93 26.69 -13.87
CA MET A 348 8.49 26.81 -14.09
C MET A 348 8.10 28.24 -14.47
N GLY A 349 7.34 28.40 -15.55
CA GLY A 349 6.82 29.69 -16.02
C GLY A 349 5.72 30.26 -15.12
N ASP A 350 4.97 31.23 -15.64
CA ASP A 350 3.87 31.89 -14.91
C ASP A 350 2.56 31.09 -14.99
N PHE A 351 1.68 31.24 -14.00
CA PHE A 351 0.31 30.73 -14.00
C PHE A 351 0.19 29.21 -14.20
N VAL A 352 1.16 28.43 -13.68
CA VAL A 352 1.12 26.97 -13.74
C VAL A 352 0.29 26.41 -12.60
N TYR A 353 -0.66 25.53 -12.93
CA TYR A 353 -1.45 24.78 -11.95
C TYR A 353 -1.07 23.30 -11.99
N ALA A 354 -0.68 22.74 -10.84
CA ALA A 354 -0.47 21.31 -10.67
C ALA A 354 -1.33 20.73 -9.55
N ASN A 355 -2.04 19.66 -9.85
CA ASN A 355 -2.92 18.98 -8.92
C ASN A 355 -2.15 17.96 -8.05
N PHE A 356 -2.85 17.26 -7.15
CA PHE A 356 -2.28 16.36 -6.15
C PHE A 356 -1.27 15.35 -6.71
N ASN A 357 -0.21 15.07 -5.94
CA ASN A 357 0.76 14.01 -6.19
C ASN A 357 1.54 14.20 -7.50
N LEU A 358 1.85 15.44 -7.87
CA LEU A 358 2.85 15.69 -8.91
C LEU A 358 4.18 15.05 -8.48
N THR A 359 4.78 14.25 -9.37
CA THR A 359 6.07 13.60 -9.13
C THR A 359 7.07 14.07 -10.18
N LEU A 360 8.16 14.70 -9.73
CA LEU A 360 9.22 15.25 -10.56
C LEU A 360 10.53 14.49 -10.28
N VAL A 361 10.92 13.58 -11.16
CA VAL A 361 12.22 12.91 -11.05
C VAL A 361 13.26 13.84 -11.68
N ASP A 362 13.63 14.88 -10.92
CA ASP A 362 14.40 16.06 -11.33
C ASP A 362 15.92 15.90 -11.07
N ASP A 363 16.48 14.73 -11.34
CA ASP A 363 17.95 14.52 -11.34
C ASP A 363 18.66 15.30 -12.46
N GLY A 364 17.89 15.77 -13.43
CA GLY A 364 18.26 16.71 -14.48
C GLY A 364 17.12 17.69 -14.73
N GLU A 365 17.31 18.58 -15.69
CA GLU A 365 16.45 19.76 -15.83
C GLU A 365 15.04 19.45 -16.35
N ILE A 366 14.03 20.01 -15.67
CA ILE A 366 12.63 20.00 -16.10
C ILE A 366 12.20 21.43 -16.37
N TYR A 367 11.83 21.73 -17.61
CA TYR A 367 11.29 23.02 -18.02
C TYR A 367 9.79 22.92 -18.23
N ILE A 368 9.02 23.83 -17.62
CA ILE A 368 7.57 23.91 -17.76
C ILE A 368 7.19 25.33 -18.14
N GLY A 369 6.61 25.50 -19.33
CA GLY A 369 6.14 26.80 -19.82
C GLY A 369 4.97 27.35 -19.01
N SER A 370 4.64 28.61 -19.28
CA SER A 370 3.54 29.31 -18.61
C SER A 370 2.17 28.69 -18.93
N HIS A 371 1.16 28.99 -18.11
CA HIS A 371 -0.24 28.59 -18.31
C HIS A 371 -0.48 27.07 -18.40
N CYS A 372 0.48 26.25 -17.96
CA CYS A 372 0.32 24.81 -17.96
C CYS A 372 -0.68 24.34 -16.89
N MET A 373 -1.46 23.32 -17.23
CA MET A 373 -2.34 22.62 -16.30
C MET A 373 -1.89 21.16 -16.18
N ILE A 374 -1.61 20.71 -14.97
CA ILE A 374 -1.12 19.36 -14.68
C ILE A 374 -2.13 18.64 -13.80
N GLY A 375 -2.70 17.56 -14.32
CA GLY A 375 -3.64 16.70 -13.61
C GLY A 375 -3.00 15.96 -12.45
N PRO A 376 -3.81 15.30 -11.59
CA PRO A 376 -3.29 14.61 -10.41
C PRO A 376 -2.52 13.35 -10.80
N ASN A 377 -1.53 12.98 -9.98
CA ASN A 377 -0.68 11.81 -10.14
C ASN A 377 0.12 11.78 -11.46
N VAL A 378 0.51 12.95 -11.98
CA VAL A 378 1.41 13.03 -13.14
C VAL A 378 2.85 12.82 -12.68
N THR A 379 3.60 12.04 -13.47
CA THR A 379 5.04 11.84 -13.28
C THR A 379 5.82 12.42 -14.45
N ILE A 380 6.77 13.31 -14.18
CA ILE A 380 7.70 13.86 -15.16
C ILE A 380 9.10 13.42 -14.73
N ALA A 381 9.79 12.68 -15.59
CA ALA A 381 11.09 12.10 -15.25
C ALA A 381 12.19 12.43 -16.24
N THR A 382 13.31 12.92 -15.73
CA THR A 382 14.54 13.12 -16.50
C THR A 382 15.52 11.96 -16.32
N ALA A 383 15.47 11.25 -15.20
CA ALA A 383 16.35 10.13 -14.91
C ALA A 383 15.92 8.82 -15.59
N GLY A 384 16.90 8.07 -16.07
CA GLY A 384 16.76 6.70 -16.56
C GLY A 384 17.95 5.83 -16.18
N HIS A 385 17.79 4.52 -16.29
CA HIS A 385 18.88 3.55 -16.11
C HIS A 385 19.23 2.87 -17.43
N PRO A 386 20.52 2.53 -17.65
CA PRO A 386 20.90 1.67 -18.76
C PRO A 386 20.12 0.36 -18.75
N VAL A 387 19.73 -0.10 -19.94
CA VAL A 387 19.07 -1.41 -20.10
C VAL A 387 20.03 -2.54 -19.68
N GLU A 388 21.32 -2.37 -19.99
CA GLU A 388 22.41 -3.28 -19.66
C GLU A 388 22.42 -3.65 -18.16
N PRO A 389 22.16 -4.93 -17.81
CA PRO A 389 22.02 -5.37 -16.44
C PRO A 389 23.21 -5.04 -15.53
N GLU A 390 24.46 -5.14 -16.01
CA GLU A 390 25.62 -4.94 -15.14
C GLU A 390 25.85 -3.46 -14.79
N LEU A 391 25.52 -2.54 -15.69
CA LEU A 391 25.53 -1.11 -15.38
C LEU A 391 24.41 -0.77 -14.38
N ARG A 392 23.23 -1.36 -14.55
CA ARG A 392 22.10 -1.17 -13.63
C ARG A 392 22.31 -1.83 -12.27
N ARG A 393 23.05 -2.95 -12.19
CA ARG A 393 23.47 -3.58 -10.91
C ARG A 393 24.35 -2.64 -10.10
N LYS A 394 25.18 -1.84 -10.77
CA LYS A 394 26.02 -0.81 -10.15
C LYS A 394 25.24 0.45 -9.76
N GLY A 395 23.92 0.50 -10.02
CA GLY A 395 23.08 1.66 -9.71
C GLY A 395 23.34 2.87 -10.61
N ILE A 396 23.97 2.68 -11.78
CA ILE A 396 24.31 3.78 -12.69
C ILE A 396 23.04 4.34 -13.33
N GLN A 397 22.98 5.66 -13.49
CA GLN A 397 21.88 6.37 -14.15
C GLN A 397 22.39 7.41 -15.14
N PHE A 398 21.47 7.95 -15.95
CA PHE A 398 21.67 9.09 -16.83
C PHE A 398 20.45 10.00 -16.74
N ASN A 399 20.62 11.28 -17.07
CA ASN A 399 19.52 12.24 -17.06
C ASN A 399 19.40 12.89 -18.44
N MET A 400 18.18 12.97 -18.97
CA MET A 400 17.87 13.69 -20.19
C MET A 400 16.78 14.72 -19.89
N PRO A 401 17.00 16.00 -20.20
CA PRO A 401 16.10 17.08 -19.81
C PRO A 401 14.72 16.89 -20.44
N VAL A 402 13.67 17.30 -19.71
CA VAL A 402 12.30 17.31 -20.22
C VAL A 402 11.86 18.75 -20.42
N ARG A 403 11.21 19.03 -21.57
CA ARG A 403 10.73 20.37 -21.91
C ARG A 403 9.24 20.34 -22.21
N ILE A 404 8.46 21.05 -21.41
CA ILE A 404 7.02 21.22 -21.61
C ILE A 404 6.80 22.67 -22.03
N GLY A 405 6.20 22.86 -23.20
CA GLY A 405 5.89 24.15 -23.78
C GLY A 405 4.84 24.93 -23.00
N GLU A 406 4.41 26.06 -23.55
CA GLU A 406 3.39 26.92 -22.96
C GLU A 406 1.98 26.36 -23.17
N ASN A 407 1.07 26.62 -22.22
CA ASN A 407 -0.36 26.30 -22.34
C ASN A 407 -0.62 24.80 -22.60
N VAL A 408 0.23 23.93 -22.06
CA VAL A 408 0.07 22.47 -22.17
C VAL A 408 -0.86 21.98 -21.06
N TRP A 409 -1.80 21.09 -21.42
CA TRP A 409 -2.61 20.35 -20.45
C TRP A 409 -2.19 18.88 -20.37
N ILE A 410 -1.70 18.46 -19.21
CA ILE A 410 -1.33 17.07 -18.94
C ILE A 410 -2.42 16.39 -18.10
N GLY A 411 -3.07 15.37 -18.66
CA GLY A 411 -4.12 14.61 -18.01
C GLY A 411 -3.65 13.77 -16.82
N ALA A 412 -4.59 13.44 -15.93
CA ALA A 412 -4.32 12.68 -14.71
C ALA A 412 -3.58 11.36 -14.98
N GLY A 413 -2.60 11.02 -14.15
CA GLY A 413 -1.88 9.75 -14.23
C GLY A 413 -0.96 9.60 -15.44
N ALA A 414 -0.71 10.66 -16.22
CA ALA A 414 0.22 10.60 -17.34
C ALA A 414 1.68 10.55 -16.86
N VAL A 415 2.55 9.92 -17.66
CA VAL A 415 3.99 9.80 -17.42
C VAL A 415 4.75 10.37 -18.61
N VAL A 416 5.67 11.30 -18.36
CA VAL A 416 6.60 11.86 -19.34
C VAL A 416 8.00 11.31 -19.05
N VAL A 417 8.60 10.63 -20.03
CA VAL A 417 9.89 9.93 -19.87
C VAL A 417 11.08 10.84 -20.23
N PRO A 418 12.33 10.45 -19.91
CA PRO A 418 13.53 11.25 -20.15
C PRO A 418 13.68 11.75 -21.59
N GLY A 419 14.09 13.00 -21.75
CA GLY A 419 14.46 13.59 -23.05
C GLY A 419 13.29 14.08 -23.89
N VAL A 420 12.04 13.96 -23.41
CA VAL A 420 10.85 14.34 -24.17
C VAL A 420 10.63 15.86 -24.19
N THR A 421 10.28 16.38 -25.36
CA THR A 421 9.73 17.73 -25.55
C THR A 421 8.24 17.67 -25.92
N ILE A 422 7.39 18.43 -25.22
CA ILE A 422 5.98 18.62 -25.54
C ILE A 422 5.79 20.07 -26.01
N GLY A 423 5.35 20.25 -27.25
CA GLY A 423 5.12 21.56 -27.85
C GLY A 423 3.89 22.28 -27.29
N ASP A 424 3.84 23.59 -27.53
CA ASP A 424 2.84 24.50 -26.98
C ASP A 424 1.40 24.11 -27.33
N ASN A 425 0.46 24.51 -26.47
CA ASN A 425 -0.99 24.29 -26.60
C ASN A 425 -1.45 22.82 -26.63
N SER A 426 -0.52 21.87 -26.55
CA SER A 426 -0.86 20.45 -26.69
C SER A 426 -1.55 19.88 -25.46
N VAL A 427 -2.39 18.87 -25.71
CA VAL A 427 -3.14 18.16 -24.67
C VAL A 427 -2.66 16.71 -24.62
N ILE A 428 -2.21 16.29 -23.43
CA ILE A 428 -1.87 14.90 -23.15
C ILE A 428 -3.03 14.23 -22.42
N GLY A 429 -3.59 13.17 -22.99
CA GLY A 429 -4.68 12.42 -22.37
C GLY A 429 -4.28 11.78 -21.04
N ALA A 430 -5.27 11.56 -20.18
CA ALA A 430 -5.07 10.86 -18.91
C ALA A 430 -4.49 9.45 -19.12
N GLY A 431 -3.57 9.04 -18.25
CA GLY A 431 -2.91 7.74 -18.29
C GLY A 431 -1.94 7.52 -19.45
N SER A 432 -1.60 8.57 -20.21
CA SER A 432 -0.67 8.49 -21.33
C SER A 432 0.78 8.23 -20.87
N VAL A 433 1.54 7.46 -21.64
CA VAL A 433 3.00 7.29 -21.42
C VAL A 433 3.74 7.91 -22.60
N VAL A 434 4.22 9.14 -22.40
CA VAL A 434 4.85 9.96 -23.43
C VAL A 434 6.30 9.54 -23.60
N THR A 435 6.58 8.79 -24.66
CA THR A 435 7.90 8.20 -24.94
C THR A 435 8.66 8.85 -26.09
N ARG A 436 8.06 9.86 -26.72
CA ARG A 436 8.61 10.62 -27.85
C ARG A 436 8.06 12.05 -27.79
N ASP A 437 8.74 12.95 -28.47
CA ASP A 437 8.30 14.33 -28.59
C ASP A 437 6.89 14.45 -29.16
N ILE A 438 6.17 15.44 -28.65
CA ILE A 438 4.81 15.79 -29.07
C ILE A 438 4.88 17.18 -29.70
N PRO A 439 4.43 17.37 -30.95
CA PRO A 439 4.43 18.70 -31.58
C PRO A 439 3.42 19.62 -30.87
N ALA A 440 3.47 20.92 -31.21
CA ALA A 440 2.48 21.89 -30.73
C ALA A 440 1.08 21.65 -31.34
N ASN A 441 0.04 22.15 -30.67
CA ASN A 441 -1.34 22.18 -31.13
C ASN A 441 -1.98 20.81 -31.43
N VAL A 442 -1.63 19.76 -30.67
CA VAL A 442 -2.22 18.42 -30.85
C VAL A 442 -2.84 17.87 -29.57
N VAL A 443 -3.79 16.96 -29.76
CA VAL A 443 -4.26 16.04 -28.71
C VAL A 443 -3.52 14.71 -28.88
N ALA A 444 -2.78 14.29 -27.87
CA ALA A 444 -2.04 13.03 -27.87
C ALA A 444 -2.49 12.14 -26.70
N VAL A 445 -2.67 10.85 -26.94
CA VAL A 445 -3.18 9.90 -25.93
C VAL A 445 -2.50 8.53 -26.03
N GLY A 446 -2.55 7.75 -24.95
CA GLY A 446 -2.29 6.30 -24.98
C GLY A 446 -0.96 5.86 -24.37
N ASN A 447 -0.74 4.54 -24.34
CA ASN A 447 0.48 3.91 -23.86
C ASN A 447 0.97 2.88 -24.91
N PRO A 448 2.02 3.19 -25.69
CA PRO A 448 2.75 4.47 -25.72
C PRO A 448 1.89 5.61 -26.30
N CYS A 449 2.17 6.84 -25.90
CA CYS A 449 1.42 8.04 -26.33
C CYS A 449 1.59 8.26 -27.84
N ARG A 450 0.49 8.58 -28.52
CA ARG A 450 0.44 8.87 -29.95
C ARG A 450 -0.46 10.07 -30.18
N ILE A 451 -0.13 10.84 -31.21
CA ILE A 451 -0.99 11.93 -31.69
C ILE A 451 -2.32 11.31 -32.13
N LEU A 452 -3.43 11.78 -31.54
CA LEU A 452 -4.78 11.37 -31.90
C LEU A 452 -5.33 12.26 -33.02
N ARG A 453 -5.15 13.57 -32.89
CA ARG A 453 -5.59 14.59 -33.83
C ARG A 453 -4.96 15.95 -33.51
N GLU A 454 -5.07 16.88 -34.45
CA GLU A 454 -4.78 18.29 -34.23
C GLU A 454 -5.92 18.98 -33.46
N ILE A 455 -5.58 20.07 -32.78
CA ILE A 455 -6.52 21.02 -32.17
C ILE A 455 -6.98 21.99 -33.26
N GLY A 456 -8.29 22.14 -33.46
CA GLY A 456 -8.82 22.86 -34.62
C GLY A 456 -10.13 23.59 -34.37
N GLU A 457 -10.84 23.92 -35.44
CA GLU A 457 -12.07 24.73 -35.41
C GLU A 457 -13.15 24.14 -34.50
N ARG A 458 -13.27 22.80 -34.45
CA ARG A 458 -14.21 22.14 -33.54
C ARG A 458 -13.96 22.49 -32.07
N ASP A 459 -12.70 22.57 -31.65
CA ASP A 459 -12.33 22.87 -30.25
C ASP A 459 -12.57 24.34 -29.90
N ARG A 460 -12.67 25.23 -30.89
CA ARG A 460 -13.09 26.63 -30.70
C ARG A 460 -14.58 26.77 -30.45
N MET A 461 -15.38 25.78 -30.84
CA MET A 461 -16.83 25.79 -30.71
C MET A 461 -17.31 24.89 -29.56
N TYR A 462 -16.61 23.79 -29.29
CA TYR A 462 -17.04 22.76 -28.33
C TYR A 462 -15.93 22.42 -27.33
N TYR A 463 -16.24 22.41 -26.04
CA TYR A 463 -15.28 22.08 -24.98
C TYR A 463 -15.40 20.65 -24.45
N TYR A 464 -16.57 20.02 -24.57
CA TYR A 464 -16.78 18.65 -24.11
C TYR A 464 -17.90 17.96 -24.86
N LYS A 465 -17.55 16.92 -25.63
CA LYS A 465 -18.50 16.18 -26.49
C LYS A 465 -19.23 17.16 -27.42
N ASP A 466 -20.52 17.37 -27.20
CA ASP A 466 -21.38 18.26 -27.99
C ASP A 466 -21.76 19.55 -27.23
N ARG A 467 -21.10 19.81 -26.10
CA ARG A 467 -21.30 21.06 -25.34
C ARG A 467 -20.51 22.20 -25.99
N LYS A 468 -21.23 23.25 -26.38
CA LYS A 468 -20.66 24.46 -26.96
C LYS A 468 -20.11 25.38 -25.89
N ILE A 469 -19.06 26.14 -26.24
CA ILE A 469 -18.55 27.22 -25.41
C ILE A 469 -19.60 28.35 -25.37
N ASP A 470 -19.99 28.77 -24.16
CA ASP A 470 -21.06 29.74 -23.89
C ASP A 470 -20.63 30.85 -22.91
N MET A 471 -19.32 30.96 -22.66
CA MET A 471 -18.71 31.97 -21.79
C MET A 471 -18.18 33.18 -22.55
#